data_AF-A0A2E9FLA1-F1
#
_entry.id   AF-A0A2E9FLA1-F1
#
_cell.length_a   1.000
_cell.length_b   1.000
_cell.length_c   1.000
_cell.angle_alpha   90.00
_cell.angle_beta   90.00
_cell.angle_gamma   90.00
#
_symmetry.space_group_name_H-M   'P 1'
#
loop_
_entity.id
_entity.type
_entity.pdbx_description
1 polymer ?
#
loop_
_entity_poly.entity_id
_entity_poly.type
_entity_poly.pdbx_seq_one_letter_code
_entity_poly.pdbx_strand_id
1 'polypeptide(L)'
;MFAELAAITSAISAINNTIATFKEGKANAQDAAALLGKFSNTAQRLDDWERKKKLKRPLTPKEAMDLSIKRREIKAVENKIKDHLMMMGMSDVWREAERIRKQSEKDHQQYLKDIHKKRKKRQQKMKDRFTVLFIVCSIAFVGWSGWYVYEAIQDARLDSAKQRLEKAKERQRNLRKCGRYKC
;
A
#
# COMPACT_ATOMS: atom_id res chain seq x y z
N MET A 1 19.51 -14.03 -6.10
CA MET A 1 18.74 -14.52 -4.92
C MET A 1 19.65 -15.06 -3.83
N PHE A 2 20.53 -16.02 -4.13
CA PHE A 2 21.61 -16.41 -3.23
C PHE A 2 22.55 -15.24 -2.87
N ALA A 3 22.68 -14.24 -3.75
CA ALA A 3 23.49 -13.05 -3.49
C ALA A 3 23.13 -12.29 -2.19
N GLU A 4 21.84 -12.16 -1.84
CA GLU A 4 21.45 -11.44 -0.61
C GLU A 4 21.73 -12.28 0.65
N LEU A 5 21.45 -13.59 0.63
CA LEU A 5 21.80 -14.49 1.72
C LEU A 5 23.32 -14.69 1.85
N ALA A 6 24.05 -14.72 0.75
CA ALA A 6 25.51 -14.74 0.71
C ALA A 6 26.10 -13.45 1.26
N ALA A 7 25.51 -12.29 0.95
CA ALA A 7 25.89 -11.01 1.54
C ALA A 7 25.63 -10.96 3.06
N ILE A 8 24.56 -11.58 3.54
CA ILE A 8 24.32 -11.74 4.98
C ILE A 8 25.39 -12.65 5.60
N THR A 9 25.73 -13.74 4.93
CA THR A 9 26.77 -14.67 5.40
C THR A 9 28.14 -14.00 5.45
N SER A 10 28.50 -13.20 4.43
CA SER A 10 29.78 -12.47 4.42
C SER A 10 29.80 -11.37 5.49
N ALA A 11 28.67 -10.70 5.75
CA ALA A 11 28.54 -9.76 6.85
C ALA A 11 28.72 -10.45 8.22
N ILE A 12 28.13 -11.64 8.40
CA ILE A 12 28.32 -12.47 9.61
C ILE A 12 29.80 -12.84 9.78
N SER A 13 30.47 -13.29 8.72
CA SER A 13 31.89 -13.62 8.77
C SER A 13 32.76 -12.40 9.08
N ALA A 14 32.44 -11.23 8.50
CA ALA A 14 33.13 -9.99 8.81
C ALA A 14 32.96 -9.59 10.29
N ILE A 15 31.76 -9.77 10.86
CA ILE A 15 31.50 -9.54 12.28
C ILE A 15 32.34 -10.49 13.15
N ASN A 16 32.41 -11.77 12.80
CA ASN A 16 33.26 -12.73 13.53
C ASN A 16 34.75 -12.34 13.47
N ASN A 17 35.26 -11.88 12.33
CA ASN A 17 36.64 -11.41 12.20
C ASN A 17 36.89 -10.13 13.02
N THR A 18 35.90 -9.22 13.09
CA THR A 18 35.99 -8.06 13.99
C THR A 18 36.01 -8.49 15.46
N ILE A 19 35.20 -9.46 15.88
CA ILE A 19 35.25 -9.96 17.27
C ILE A 19 36.62 -10.57 17.59
N ALA A 20 37.23 -11.30 16.64
CA ALA A 20 38.56 -11.88 16.81
C ALA A 20 39.64 -10.80 16.98
N THR A 21 39.62 -9.75 16.15
CA THR A 21 40.56 -8.61 16.27
C THR A 21 40.33 -7.79 17.54
N PHE A 22 39.10 -7.69 18.03
CA PHE A 22 38.79 -7.07 19.32
C PHE A 22 39.27 -7.88 20.52
N LYS A 23 39.42 -9.21 20.36
CA LYS A 23 40.01 -10.05 21.41
C LYS A 23 41.51 -9.77 21.58
N GLU A 24 42.18 -9.34 20.51
CA GLU A 24 43.62 -9.08 20.48
C GLU A 24 43.97 -7.63 20.82
N GLY A 25 43.08 -6.67 20.50
CA GLY A 25 43.23 -5.26 20.84
C GLY A 25 42.44 -4.84 22.08
N LYS A 26 42.95 -3.90 22.88
CA LYS A 26 42.21 -3.29 23.99
C LYS A 26 41.07 -2.44 23.41
N ALA A 27 39.89 -3.02 23.23
CA ALA A 27 38.79 -2.39 22.50
C ALA A 27 38.15 -1.21 23.25
N ASN A 28 37.81 -0.14 22.51
CA ASN A 28 37.12 1.02 23.04
C ASN A 28 35.60 0.89 22.91
N ALA A 29 34.83 1.64 23.72
CA ALA A 29 33.37 1.64 23.69
C ALA A 29 32.77 2.02 22.32
N GLN A 30 33.48 2.84 21.53
CA GLN A 30 33.08 3.23 20.17
C GLN A 30 33.17 2.05 19.19
N ASP A 31 34.19 1.21 19.33
CA ASP A 31 34.36 0.04 18.49
C ASP A 31 33.27 -1.00 18.80
N ALA A 32 32.93 -1.16 20.08
CA ALA A 32 31.81 -2.00 20.53
C ALA A 32 30.47 -1.51 19.93
N ALA A 33 30.23 -0.20 19.93
CA ALA A 33 29.04 0.38 19.32
C ALA A 33 29.00 0.14 17.78
N ALA A 34 30.13 0.28 17.09
CA ALA A 34 30.24 0.00 15.66
C ALA A 34 29.97 -1.48 15.34
N LEU A 35 30.46 -2.40 16.17
CA LEU A 35 30.20 -3.83 16.07
C LEU A 35 28.70 -4.15 16.23
N LEU A 36 28.07 -3.57 17.25
CA LEU A 36 26.62 -3.70 17.50
C LEU A 36 25.79 -3.11 16.35
N GLY A 37 26.23 -1.99 15.76
CA GLY A 37 25.60 -1.41 14.58
C GLY A 37 25.67 -2.32 13.35
N LYS A 38 26.84 -2.92 13.07
CA LYS A 38 27.01 -3.91 11.99
C LYS A 38 26.15 -5.16 12.21
N PHE A 39 26.08 -5.63 13.45
CA PHE A 39 25.21 -6.75 13.83
C PHE A 39 23.72 -6.41 13.60
N SER A 40 23.27 -5.25 14.09
CA SER A 40 21.88 -4.80 13.93
C SER A 40 21.50 -4.65 12.46
N ASN A 41 22.39 -4.11 11.62
CA ASN A 41 22.16 -3.99 10.19
C ASN A 41 22.02 -5.37 9.53
N THR A 42 22.92 -6.30 9.87
CA THR A 42 22.86 -7.68 9.33
C THR A 42 21.57 -8.40 9.72
N ALA A 43 21.11 -8.25 10.97
CA ALA A 43 19.83 -8.78 11.43
C ALA A 43 18.65 -8.16 10.67
N GLN A 44 18.64 -6.83 10.52
CA GLN A 44 17.61 -6.12 9.79
C GLN A 44 17.55 -6.52 8.31
N ARG A 45 18.70 -6.75 7.65
CA ARG A 45 18.76 -7.21 6.26
C ARG A 45 18.14 -8.60 6.08
N LEU A 46 18.26 -9.49 7.07
CA LEU A 46 17.61 -10.80 7.04
C LEU A 46 16.08 -10.66 7.16
N ASP A 47 15.60 -9.81 8.07
CA ASP A 47 14.17 -9.56 8.24
C ASP A 47 13.56 -8.86 7.02
N ASP A 48 14.28 -7.89 6.43
CA ASP A 48 13.86 -7.20 5.20
C ASP A 48 13.81 -8.17 4.02
N TRP A 49 14.76 -9.10 3.92
CA TRP A 49 14.74 -10.16 2.92
C TRP A 49 13.48 -11.03 3.06
N GLU A 50 13.18 -11.46 4.29
CA GLU A 50 11.97 -12.25 4.57
C GLU A 50 10.69 -11.48 4.20
N ARG A 51 10.58 -10.21 4.59
CA ARG A 51 9.43 -9.35 4.27
C ARG A 51 9.26 -9.18 2.76
N LYS A 52 10.34 -8.87 2.03
CA LYS A 52 10.31 -8.71 0.57
C LYS A 52 9.90 -10.00 -0.14
N LYS A 53 10.33 -11.16 0.37
CA LYS A 53 9.98 -12.47 -0.18
C LYS A 53 8.53 -12.83 0.06
N LYS A 54 8.05 -12.72 1.30
CA LYS A 54 6.65 -12.99 1.68
C LYS A 54 5.65 -12.11 0.93
N LEU A 55 6.05 -10.88 0.55
CA LEU A 55 5.21 -10.00 -0.28
C LEU A 55 5.00 -10.52 -1.71
N LYS A 56 5.97 -11.27 -2.26
CA LYS A 56 5.96 -11.73 -3.65
C LYS A 56 5.42 -13.15 -3.81
N ARG A 57 5.80 -14.07 -2.92
CA ARG A 57 5.37 -15.48 -2.96
C ARG A 57 5.52 -16.16 -1.59
N PRO A 58 4.77 -17.25 -1.33
CA PRO A 58 5.07 -18.13 -0.20
C PRO A 58 6.50 -18.66 -0.27
N LEU A 59 7.12 -18.84 0.91
CA LEU A 59 8.48 -19.36 1.03
C LEU A 59 8.51 -20.83 0.60
N THR A 60 9.50 -21.22 -0.20
CA THR A 60 9.73 -22.64 -0.48
C THR A 60 10.36 -23.32 0.74
N PRO A 61 10.20 -24.65 0.91
CA PRO A 61 10.79 -25.36 2.04
C PRO A 61 12.31 -25.16 2.17
N LYS A 62 13.04 -25.10 1.05
CA LYS A 62 14.48 -24.83 1.02
C LYS A 62 14.82 -23.44 1.56
N GLU A 63 14.10 -22.40 1.11
CA GLU A 63 14.32 -21.02 1.59
C GLU A 63 13.94 -20.85 3.07
N ALA A 64 12.92 -21.56 3.53
CA ALA A 64 12.56 -21.57 4.96
C ALA A 64 13.64 -22.20 5.82
N MET A 65 14.25 -23.29 5.33
CA MET A 65 15.37 -23.94 6.01
C MET A 65 16.60 -23.02 6.05
N ASP A 66 16.99 -22.41 4.92
CA ASP A 66 18.10 -21.45 4.87
C ASP A 66 17.88 -20.26 5.80
N LEU A 67 16.66 -19.70 5.82
CA LEU A 67 16.30 -18.63 6.74
C LEU A 67 16.46 -19.05 8.20
N SER A 68 16.07 -20.29 8.54
CA SER A 68 16.21 -20.83 9.90
C SER A 68 17.67 -20.99 10.32
N ILE A 69 18.53 -21.42 9.40
CA ILE A 69 19.98 -21.54 9.61
C ILE A 69 20.58 -20.15 9.83
N LYS A 70 20.25 -19.17 8.99
CA LYS A 70 20.75 -17.78 9.15
C LYS A 70 20.27 -17.13 10.44
N ARG A 71 19.03 -17.36 10.86
CA ARG A 71 18.55 -16.92 12.18
C ARG A 71 19.35 -17.53 13.32
N ARG A 72 19.75 -18.80 13.21
CA ARG A 72 20.59 -19.48 14.21
C ARG A 72 22.01 -18.90 14.22
N GLU A 73 22.61 -18.65 13.07
CA GLU A 73 23.93 -18.01 12.95
C GLU A 73 23.93 -16.62 13.61
N ILE A 74 22.91 -15.80 13.35
CA ILE A 74 22.78 -14.46 13.94
C ILE A 74 22.65 -14.55 15.47
N LYS A 75 21.83 -15.46 16.00
CA LYS A 75 21.74 -15.67 17.46
C LYS A 75 23.06 -16.11 18.08
N ALA A 76 23.81 -16.98 17.40
CA ALA A 76 25.12 -17.41 17.88
C ALA A 76 26.12 -16.24 17.93
N VAL A 77 26.10 -15.36 16.92
CA VAL A 77 26.90 -14.13 16.90
C VAL A 77 26.48 -13.17 18.01
N GLU A 78 25.17 -13.02 18.25
CA GLU A 78 24.65 -12.19 19.34
C GLU A 78 25.20 -12.61 20.71
N ASN A 79 25.15 -13.91 21.00
CA ASN A 79 25.70 -14.47 22.23
C ASN A 79 27.20 -14.22 22.33
N LYS A 80 27.97 -14.42 21.25
CA LYS A 80 29.41 -14.13 21.24
C LYS A 80 29.71 -12.66 21.52
N ILE A 81 28.95 -11.74 20.93
CA ILE A 81 29.11 -10.29 21.17
C ILE A 81 28.80 -9.97 22.63
N LYS A 82 27.71 -10.53 23.17
CA LYS A 82 27.32 -10.36 24.57
C LYS A 82 28.40 -10.87 25.52
N ASP A 83 28.86 -12.11 25.33
CA ASP A 83 29.89 -12.72 26.16
C ASP A 83 31.18 -11.90 26.10
N HIS A 84 31.57 -11.43 24.92
CA HIS A 84 32.76 -10.60 24.75
C HIS A 84 32.63 -9.24 25.45
N LEU A 85 31.48 -8.57 25.33
CA LEU A 85 31.23 -7.30 26.04
C LEU A 85 31.20 -7.47 27.55
N MET A 86 30.66 -8.59 28.05
CA MET A 86 30.69 -8.93 29.48
C MET A 86 32.12 -9.17 29.96
N MET A 87 32.93 -9.91 29.20
CA MET A 87 34.34 -10.19 29.53
C MET A 87 35.19 -8.91 29.55
N MET A 88 34.86 -7.91 28.74
CA MET A 88 35.55 -6.61 28.70
C MET A 88 35.05 -5.62 29.77
N GLY A 89 34.10 -6.00 30.62
CA GLY A 89 33.50 -5.11 31.62
C GLY A 89 32.54 -4.06 31.04
N MET A 90 32.26 -4.10 29.74
CA MET A 90 31.38 -3.16 29.01
C MET A 90 29.91 -3.61 29.04
N SER A 91 29.46 -4.15 30.16
CA SER A 91 28.09 -4.67 30.31
C SER A 91 27.02 -3.57 30.18
N ASP A 92 27.36 -2.34 30.56
CA ASP A 92 26.48 -1.17 30.43
C ASP A 92 26.23 -0.79 28.98
N VAL A 93 27.24 -0.91 28.11
CA VAL A 93 27.12 -0.65 26.67
C VAL A 93 26.14 -1.63 26.04
N TRP A 94 26.20 -2.91 26.42
CA TRP A 94 25.23 -3.90 25.96
C TRP A 94 23.81 -3.57 26.42
N ARG A 95 23.64 -3.25 27.72
CA ARG A 95 22.33 -2.90 28.29
C ARG A 95 21.72 -1.68 27.61
N GLU A 96 22.53 -0.67 27.35
CA GLU A 96 22.08 0.56 26.69
C GLU A 96 21.72 0.28 25.23
N ALA A 97 22.53 -0.49 24.51
CA ALA A 97 22.19 -0.94 23.16
C ALA A 97 20.87 -1.74 23.13
N GLU A 98 20.62 -2.60 24.13
CA GLU A 98 19.37 -3.36 24.22
C GLU A 98 18.17 -2.46 24.53
N ARG A 99 18.33 -1.42 25.37
CA ARG A 99 17.30 -0.41 25.62
C ARG A 99 16.97 0.36 24.34
N ILE A 100 17.98 0.84 23.62
CA ILE A 100 17.81 1.58 22.36
C ILE A 100 17.11 0.72 21.31
N ARG A 101 17.47 -0.57 21.19
CA ARG A 101 16.78 -1.52 20.31
C ARG A 101 15.30 -1.67 20.67
N LYS A 102 14.98 -1.92 21.94
CA LYS A 102 13.58 -2.03 22.42
C LYS A 102 12.78 -0.75 22.19
N GLN A 103 13.41 0.41 22.39
CA GLN A 103 12.79 1.71 22.14
C GLN A 103 12.48 1.89 20.64
N SER A 104 13.46 1.58 19.79
CA SER A 104 13.31 1.67 18.33
C SER A 104 12.21 0.74 17.79
N GLU A 105 12.08 -0.46 18.35
CA GLU A 105 10.99 -1.40 18.01
C GLU A 105 9.62 -0.85 18.41
N LYS A 106 9.50 -0.27 19.61
CA LYS A 106 8.26 0.36 20.06
C LYS A 106 7.88 1.54 19.16
N ASP A 107 8.83 2.41 18.86
CA ASP A 107 8.62 3.59 18.01
C ASP A 107 8.23 3.17 16.59
N HIS A 108 8.86 2.13 16.05
CA HIS A 108 8.49 1.57 14.75
C HIS A 108 7.07 0.98 14.75
N GLN A 109 6.68 0.24 15.79
CA GLN A 109 5.33 -0.30 15.91
C GLN A 109 4.28 0.82 16.04
N GLN A 110 4.55 1.86 16.82
CA GLN A 110 3.69 3.03 16.93
C GLN A 110 3.55 3.75 15.58
N TYR A 111 4.67 3.96 14.88
CA TYR A 111 4.69 4.55 13.55
C TYR A 111 3.84 3.74 12.54
N LEU A 112 3.95 2.41 12.54
CA LEU A 112 3.13 1.55 11.68
C LEU A 112 1.63 1.68 12.02
N LYS A 113 1.26 1.68 13.31
CA LYS A 113 -0.13 1.88 13.76
C LYS A 113 -0.68 3.23 13.27
N ASP A 114 0.11 4.29 13.37
CA ASP A 114 -0.28 5.61 12.90
C ASP A 114 -0.44 5.69 11.39
N ILE A 115 0.45 5.04 10.63
CA ILE A 115 0.29 4.92 9.17
C ILE A 115 -1.01 4.18 8.84
N HIS A 116 -1.30 3.06 9.49
CA HIS A 116 -2.53 2.30 9.25
C HIS A 116 -3.77 3.15 9.58
N LYS A 117 -3.75 3.90 10.69
CA LYS A 117 -4.82 4.82 11.06
C LYS A 117 -5.00 5.94 10.03
N LYS A 118 -3.92 6.55 9.56
CA LYS A 118 -3.93 7.59 8.52
C LYS A 118 -4.45 7.04 7.19
N ARG A 119 -4.06 5.83 6.79
CA ARG A 119 -4.55 5.17 5.56
C ARG A 119 -6.05 4.87 5.64
N LYS A 120 -6.54 4.33 6.77
CA LYS A 120 -7.98 4.09 6.99
C LYS A 120 -8.78 5.39 6.90
N LYS A 121 -8.33 6.47 7.57
CA LYS A 121 -8.97 7.79 7.49
C LYS A 121 -9.01 8.34 6.06
N ARG A 122 -7.93 8.16 5.28
CA ARG A 122 -7.91 8.58 3.86
C ARG A 122 -8.89 7.80 3.02
N GLN A 123 -9.01 6.47 3.21
CA GLN A 123 -9.98 5.64 2.50
C GLN A 123 -11.42 6.03 2.84
N GLN A 124 -11.72 6.29 4.11
CA GLN A 124 -13.05 6.77 4.53
C GLN A 124 -13.40 8.11 3.86
N LYS A 125 -12.51 9.11 3.96
CA LYS A 125 -12.71 10.42 3.29
C LYS A 125 -12.83 10.34 1.77
N MET A 126 -12.25 9.33 1.12
CA MET A 126 -12.44 9.10 -0.32
C MET A 126 -13.83 8.52 -0.59
N LYS A 127 -14.23 7.49 0.16
CA LYS A 127 -15.55 6.87 0.04
C LYS A 127 -16.66 7.90 0.24
N ASP A 128 -16.59 8.70 1.30
CA ASP A 128 -17.61 9.71 1.60
C ASP A 128 -17.75 10.71 0.44
N ARG A 129 -16.63 11.16 -0.14
CA ARG A 129 -16.64 12.06 -1.30
C ARG A 129 -17.24 11.41 -2.55
N PHE A 130 -16.91 10.13 -2.82
CA PHE A 130 -17.52 9.41 -3.93
C PHE A 130 -19.01 9.20 -3.75
N THR A 131 -19.46 8.90 -2.53
CA THR A 131 -20.89 8.74 -2.22
C THR A 131 -21.65 10.05 -2.45
N VAL A 132 -21.12 11.18 -1.98
CA VAL A 132 -21.75 12.49 -2.22
C VAL A 132 -21.80 12.83 -3.71
N LEU A 133 -20.69 12.64 -4.44
CA LEU A 133 -20.64 12.89 -5.87
C LEU A 133 -21.64 12.02 -6.64
N PHE A 134 -21.74 10.74 -6.29
CA PHE A 134 -22.66 9.80 -6.91
C PHE A 134 -24.13 10.23 -6.74
N ILE A 135 -24.51 10.68 -5.54
CA ILE A 135 -25.87 11.16 -5.26
C ILE A 135 -26.19 12.40 -6.11
N VAL A 136 -25.29 13.38 -6.15
CA VAL A 136 -25.50 14.62 -6.93
C VAL A 136 -25.62 14.31 -8.43
N CYS A 137 -24.74 13.46 -8.96
CA CYS A 137 -24.80 13.04 -10.36
C CYS A 137 -26.09 12.27 -10.67
N SER A 138 -26.57 11.43 -9.74
CA SER A 138 -27.83 10.69 -9.93
C SER A 138 -29.03 11.62 -10.02
N ILE A 139 -29.12 12.63 -9.15
CA ILE A 139 -30.21 13.63 -9.20
C ILE A 139 -30.15 14.43 -10.50
N ALA A 140 -28.97 14.90 -10.90
CA ALA A 140 -28.78 15.63 -12.15
C ALA A 140 -29.17 14.78 -13.38
N PHE A 141 -28.83 13.49 -13.38
CA PHE A 141 -29.15 12.58 -14.46
C PHE A 141 -30.66 12.35 -14.59
N VAL A 142 -31.38 12.19 -13.47
CA VAL A 142 -32.85 12.05 -13.48
C VAL A 142 -33.53 13.35 -13.89
N GLY A 143 -33.03 14.51 -13.45
CA GLY A 143 -33.55 15.81 -13.87
C GLY A 143 -33.37 16.05 -15.38
N TRP A 144 -32.19 15.73 -15.90
CA TRP A 144 -31.88 15.87 -17.33
C TRP A 144 -32.74 14.92 -18.18
N SER A 145 -32.88 13.66 -17.77
CA SER A 145 -33.69 12.69 -18.51
C SER A 145 -35.17 13.07 -18.50
N GLY A 146 -35.68 13.59 -17.38
CA GLY A 146 -37.04 14.11 -17.29
C GLY A 146 -37.31 15.28 -18.23
N TRP A 147 -36.39 16.26 -18.29
CA TRP A 147 -36.49 17.39 -19.23
C TRP A 147 -36.47 16.93 -20.69
N TYR A 148 -35.50 16.06 -21.04
CA TYR A 148 -35.35 15.56 -22.41
C TYR A 148 -36.59 14.80 -22.90
N VAL A 149 -37.18 13.96 -22.04
CA VAL A 149 -38.42 13.24 -22.37
C VAL A 149 -39.61 14.20 -22.50
N TYR A 150 -39.70 15.23 -21.65
CA TYR A 150 -40.76 16.22 -21.74
C TYR A 150 -40.71 17.02 -23.05
N GLU A 151 -39.52 17.45 -23.47
CA GLU A 151 -39.29 18.17 -24.72
C GLU A 151 -39.63 17.29 -25.93
N ALA A 152 -39.16 16.04 -25.95
CA ALA A 152 -39.47 15.09 -27.02
C ALA A 152 -40.98 14.81 -27.16
N ILE A 153 -41.72 14.74 -26.04
CA ILE A 153 -43.17 14.56 -26.07
C ILE A 153 -43.89 15.82 -26.56
N GLN A 154 -43.41 17.02 -26.20
CA GLN A 154 -43.99 18.27 -26.72
C GLN A 154 -43.81 18.38 -28.24
N ASP A 155 -42.62 18.09 -28.74
CA ASP A 155 -42.32 18.14 -30.18
C ASP A 155 -43.20 17.15 -30.96
N ALA A 156 -43.35 15.92 -30.47
CA ALA A 156 -44.24 14.93 -31.06
C ALA A 156 -45.71 15.38 -31.08
N ARG A 157 -46.18 16.06 -30.01
CA ARG A 157 -47.54 16.62 -29.96
C ARG A 157 -47.71 17.75 -30.97
N LEU A 158 -46.75 18.66 -31.08
CA LEU A 158 -46.76 19.78 -32.02
C LEU A 158 -46.79 19.29 -33.48
N ASP A 159 -45.98 18.30 -33.83
CA ASP A 159 -45.95 17.76 -35.19
C ASP A 159 -47.24 17.01 -35.55
N SER A 160 -47.81 16.25 -34.61
CA SER A 160 -49.12 15.63 -34.83
C SER A 160 -50.24 16.66 -35.05
N ALA A 161 -50.15 17.82 -34.38
CA ALA A 161 -51.10 18.92 -34.54
C ALA A 161 -50.95 19.62 -35.91
N LYS A 162 -49.71 19.87 -36.36
CA LYS A 162 -49.42 20.41 -37.69
C LYS A 162 -49.95 19.51 -38.80
N GLN A 163 -49.69 18.20 -38.72
CA GLN A 163 -50.18 17.23 -39.71
C GLN A 163 -51.72 17.19 -39.78
N ARG A 164 -52.42 17.35 -38.64
CA ARG A 164 -53.89 17.44 -38.63
C ARG A 164 -54.39 18.71 -39.33
N LEU A 165 -53.74 19.85 -39.11
CA LEU A 165 -54.06 21.11 -39.78
C LEU A 165 -53.85 21.06 -41.28
N GLU A 166 -52.74 20.47 -41.74
CA GLU A 166 -52.46 20.30 -43.17
C GLU A 166 -53.50 19.40 -43.84
N LYS A 167 -53.80 18.24 -43.25
CA LYS A 167 -54.88 17.36 -43.73
C LYS A 167 -56.23 18.07 -43.77
N ALA A 168 -56.53 18.92 -42.80
CA ALA A 168 -57.76 19.72 -42.79
C ALA A 168 -57.79 20.77 -43.92
N LYS A 169 -56.67 21.46 -44.19
CA LYS A 169 -56.53 22.39 -45.31
C LYS A 169 -56.66 21.68 -46.66
N GLU A 170 -56.06 20.50 -46.81
CA GLU A 170 -56.21 19.66 -48.01
C GLU A 170 -57.66 19.25 -48.24
N ARG A 171 -58.36 18.78 -47.19
CA ARG A 171 -59.79 18.45 -47.26
C ARG A 171 -60.63 19.64 -47.72
N GLN A 172 -60.38 20.84 -47.18
CA GLN A 172 -61.06 22.06 -47.63
C GLN A 172 -60.77 22.40 -49.09
N ARG A 173 -59.52 22.25 -49.55
CA ARG A 173 -59.14 22.47 -50.95
C ARG A 173 -59.82 21.47 -51.89
N ASN A 174 -59.89 20.20 -51.50
CA ASN A 174 -60.53 19.14 -52.29
C ASN A 174 -62.04 19.34 -52.39
N LEU A 175 -62.70 19.73 -51.30
CA LEU A 175 -64.13 20.09 -51.31
C LEU A 175 -64.43 21.24 -52.28
N ARG A 176 -63.57 22.26 -52.34
CA ARG A 176 -63.73 23.39 -53.28
C ARG A 176 -63.52 22.99 -54.75
N LYS A 177 -62.65 22.02 -55.03
CA LYS A 177 -62.31 21.60 -56.40
C LYS A 177 -63.25 20.54 -56.97
N CYS A 178 -63.62 19.53 -56.18
CA CYS A 178 -64.34 18.36 -56.69
C CYS A 178 -65.67 18.07 -55.95
N GLY A 179 -66.07 18.91 -54.98
CA GLY A 179 -67.31 18.73 -54.21
C GLY A 179 -67.33 17.50 -53.29
N ARG A 180 -66.21 16.77 -53.18
CA ARG A 180 -66.05 15.56 -52.35
C ARG A 180 -64.83 15.70 -51.43
N TYR A 181 -64.84 14.93 -50.34
CA TYR A 181 -63.81 14.99 -49.30
C TYR A 181 -62.42 14.53 -49.76
N LYS A 182 -62.39 13.69 -50.80
CA LYS A 182 -61.20 13.25 -51.49
C LYS A 182 -61.48 13.39 -52.98
N CYS A 183 -60.72 14.24 -53.64
CA CYS A 183 -60.37 14.06 -55.04
C CYS A 183 -59.27 12.99 -55.06
#